data_AF-A0A0R2NYG3-F1
#
_entry.id   AF-A0A0R2NYG3-F1
#
_cell.length_a   1.000
_cell.length_b   1.000
_cell.length_c   1.000
_cell.angle_alpha   90.00
_cell.angle_beta   90.00
_cell.angle_gamma   90.00
#
_symmetry.space_group_name_H-M   'P 1'
#
loop_
_entity.id
_entity.type
_entity.pdbx_description
1 polymer ?
#
loop_
_entity_poly.entity_id
_entity_poly.type
_entity_poly.pdbx_seq_one_letter_code
_entity_poly.pdbx_strand_id
1 'polypeptide(L)'
;MVESKESNFNNIISKIIKKSLFTERQIEIILNQKDLLESSFSISRGAYYRQVGQSKEKLVALFYSIILLRGLGILLPDDIDVISKLSEQISVINESDIFPEREDEVINVIEKLIRQASNM
;
A
#
# COMPACT_ATOMS: atom_id res chain seq x y z
N MET A 1 5.25 -27.14 -10.76
CA MET A 1 6.12 -25.96 -10.94
C MET A 1 5.25 -24.76 -10.60
N VAL A 2 5.59 -24.01 -9.55
CA VAL A 2 4.84 -22.79 -9.20
C VAL A 2 5.28 -21.74 -10.20
N GLU A 3 4.41 -21.46 -11.16
CA GLU A 3 4.56 -20.32 -12.05
C GLU A 3 4.70 -19.08 -11.16
N SER A 4 5.89 -18.48 -11.12
CA SER A 4 6.11 -17.21 -10.43
C SER A 4 5.31 -16.18 -11.21
N LYS A 5 4.06 -15.96 -10.79
CA LYS A 5 3.21 -14.92 -11.35
C LYS A 5 3.99 -13.62 -11.25
N GLU A 6 4.33 -13.04 -12.40
CA GLU A 6 4.94 -11.72 -12.46
C GLU A 6 4.03 -10.76 -11.70
N SER A 7 4.61 -9.97 -10.78
CA SER A 7 3.79 -9.09 -9.92
C SER A 7 3.09 -8.06 -10.81
N ASN A 8 1.81 -7.78 -10.53
CA ASN A 8 1.07 -6.72 -11.22
C ASN A 8 1.56 -5.31 -10.83
N PHE A 9 2.55 -5.21 -9.94
CA PHE A 9 3.07 -3.97 -9.41
C PHE A 9 4.50 -3.74 -9.86
N ASN A 10 4.85 -2.49 -10.17
CA ASN A 10 6.26 -2.10 -10.33
C ASN A 10 7.04 -2.30 -9.02
N ASN A 11 8.37 -2.25 -9.09
CA ASN A 11 9.22 -2.59 -7.96
C ASN A 11 9.04 -1.63 -6.76
N ILE A 12 8.83 -0.33 -7.03
CA ILE A 12 8.60 0.68 -5.98
C ILE A 12 7.31 0.38 -5.22
N ILE A 13 6.19 0.18 -5.94
CA ILE A 13 4.91 -0.17 -5.33
C ILE A 13 5.02 -1.50 -4.57
N SER A 14 5.70 -2.50 -5.13
CA SER A 14 5.96 -3.78 -4.45
C SER A 14 6.72 -3.59 -3.13
N LYS A 15 7.76 -2.74 -3.11
CA LYS A 15 8.52 -2.40 -1.90
C LYS A 15 7.65 -1.66 -0.86
N ILE A 16 6.77 -0.75 -1.29
CA ILE A 16 5.83 -0.05 -0.41
C ILE A 16 4.82 -1.04 0.19
N ILE A 17 4.23 -1.92 -0.63
CA ILE A 17 3.29 -2.93 -0.16
C ILE A 17 3.94 -3.81 0.92
N LYS A 18 5.18 -4.26 0.72
CA LYS A 18 5.93 -5.07 1.69
C LYS A 18 6.17 -4.37 3.03
N LYS A 19 6.22 -3.04 3.07
CA LYS A 19 6.32 -2.24 4.30
C LYS A 19 4.96 -1.87 4.90
N SER A 20 3.86 -2.12 4.18
CA SER A 20 2.50 -1.78 4.60
C SER A 20 1.84 -2.90 5.42
N LEU A 21 0.61 -2.66 5.90
CA LEU A 21 -0.19 -3.66 6.60
C LEU A 21 -0.78 -4.74 5.66
N PHE A 22 -0.78 -4.52 4.35
CA PHE A 22 -1.43 -5.38 3.36
C PHE A 22 -0.42 -6.24 2.60
N THR A 23 -0.82 -7.44 2.20
CA THR A 23 -0.03 -8.24 1.25
C THR A 23 -0.33 -7.82 -0.19
N GLU A 24 0.56 -8.12 -1.14
CA GLU A 24 0.33 -7.86 -2.57
C GLU A 24 -1.01 -8.43 -3.03
N ARG A 25 -1.32 -9.67 -2.65
CA ARG A 25 -2.60 -10.31 -2.95
C ARG A 25 -3.81 -9.56 -2.37
N GLN A 26 -3.69 -9.01 -1.16
CA GLN A 26 -4.78 -8.22 -0.57
C GLN A 26 -4.97 -6.90 -1.32
N ILE A 27 -3.88 -6.27 -1.77
CA ILE A 27 -3.94 -5.06 -2.61
C ILE A 27 -4.57 -5.38 -3.97
N GLU A 28 -4.17 -6.46 -4.65
CA GLU A 28 -4.81 -6.91 -5.90
C GLU A 28 -6.32 -7.11 -5.73
N ILE A 29 -6.74 -7.77 -4.63
CA ILE A 29 -8.15 -7.98 -4.33
C ILE A 29 -8.88 -6.66 -4.13
N ILE A 30 -8.28 -5.71 -3.41
CA ILE A 30 -8.87 -4.38 -3.17
C ILE A 30 -9.01 -3.61 -4.50
N LEU A 31 -7.97 -3.62 -5.35
CA LEU A 31 -8.00 -2.94 -6.65
C LEU A 31 -9.03 -3.57 -7.59
N ASN A 32 -9.09 -4.91 -7.63
CA ASN A 32 -10.08 -5.63 -8.42
C ASN A 32 -11.52 -5.44 -7.93
N GLN A 33 -11.75 -5.23 -6.63
CA GLN A 33 -13.07 -4.90 -6.10
C GLN A 33 -13.50 -3.44 -6.38
N LYS A 34 -12.55 -2.58 -6.74
CA LYS A 34 -12.78 -1.18 -7.11
C LYS A 34 -12.73 -0.95 -8.62
N ASP A 35 -12.65 -2.01 -9.42
CA ASP A 35 -12.51 -1.94 -10.87
C ASP A 35 -11.28 -1.12 -11.33
N LEU A 36 -10.20 -1.12 -10.52
CA LEU A 36 -8.95 -0.40 -10.79
C LEU A 36 -7.87 -1.31 -11.40
N LEU A 37 -8.02 -2.63 -11.28
CA LEU A 37 -7.12 -3.63 -11.83
C LEU A 37 -7.90 -4.90 -12.11
N GLU A 38 -7.87 -5.39 -13.35
CA GLU A 38 -8.47 -6.69 -13.67
C GLU A 38 -7.49 -7.80 -13.28
N SER A 39 -7.86 -8.61 -12.29
CA SER A 39 -7.01 -9.68 -11.77
C SER A 39 -7.74 -11.01 -11.70
N SER A 40 -7.14 -12.02 -12.32
CA SER A 40 -7.60 -13.40 -12.20
C SER A 40 -6.92 -14.10 -11.03
N PHE A 41 -7.73 -14.81 -10.22
CA PHE A 41 -7.26 -15.54 -9.05
C PHE A 41 -7.54 -17.04 -9.21
N SER A 42 -6.51 -17.86 -9.06
CA SER A 42 -6.58 -19.33 -9.14
C SER A 42 -7.14 -19.95 -7.85
N ILE A 43 -8.31 -19.49 -7.40
CA ILE A 43 -9.00 -19.99 -6.20
C ILE A 43 -10.50 -20.11 -6.42
N SER A 44 -11.18 -20.85 -5.53
CA SER A 44 -12.65 -20.94 -5.58
C SER A 44 -13.31 -19.60 -5.26
N ARG A 45 -14.51 -19.38 -5.81
CA ARG A 45 -15.33 -18.18 -5.52
C ARG A 45 -15.51 -17.96 -4.02
N GLY A 46 -15.80 -19.02 -3.26
CA GLY A 46 -15.95 -18.92 -1.81
C GLY A 46 -14.66 -18.51 -1.08
N ALA A 47 -13.51 -19.03 -1.51
CA ALA A 47 -12.23 -18.59 -0.97
C ALA A 47 -11.92 -17.13 -1.32
N TYR A 48 -12.31 -16.68 -2.52
CA TYR A 48 -12.12 -15.30 -2.97
C TYR A 48 -12.91 -14.32 -2.11
N TYR A 49 -14.22 -14.57 -1.93
CA TYR A 49 -15.06 -13.70 -1.09
C TYR A 49 -14.61 -13.67 0.37
N ARG A 50 -14.03 -14.75 0.91
CA ARG A 50 -13.39 -14.71 2.24
C ARG A 50 -12.19 -13.77 2.27
N GLN A 51 -11.32 -13.79 1.26
CA GLN A 51 -10.18 -12.88 1.20
C GLN A 51 -10.61 -11.43 0.96
N VAL A 52 -11.70 -11.19 0.21
CA VAL A 52 -12.34 -9.87 0.08
C VAL A 52 -12.78 -9.37 1.46
N GLY A 53 -13.50 -10.20 2.22
CA GLY A 53 -13.95 -9.87 3.58
C GLY A 53 -12.78 -9.51 4.50
N GLN A 54 -11.74 -10.35 4.53
CA GLN A 54 -10.53 -10.10 5.33
C GLN A 54 -9.80 -8.80 4.93
N SER A 55 -9.72 -8.52 3.63
CA SER A 55 -9.08 -7.29 3.13
C SER A 55 -9.89 -6.05 3.52
N LYS A 56 -11.23 -6.14 3.46
CA LYS A 56 -12.14 -5.07 3.89
C LYS A 56 -12.06 -4.83 5.40
N GLU A 57 -12.06 -5.88 6.22
CA GLU A 57 -11.91 -5.77 7.68
C GLU A 57 -10.58 -5.09 8.06
N LYS A 58 -9.48 -5.47 7.39
CA LYS A 58 -8.18 -4.83 7.59
C LYS A 58 -8.19 -3.34 7.22
N LEU A 59 -8.87 -2.97 6.14
CA LEU A 59 -9.03 -1.56 5.75
C LEU A 59 -9.83 -0.77 6.78
N VAL A 60 -10.92 -1.34 7.29
CA VAL A 60 -11.72 -0.74 8.38
C VAL A 60 -10.87 -0.56 9.63
N ALA A 61 -10.10 -1.58 10.01
CA ALA A 61 -9.20 -1.50 11.16
C ALA A 61 -8.13 -0.41 10.99
N LEU A 62 -7.56 -0.25 9.79
CA LEU A 62 -6.62 0.85 9.50
C LEU A 62 -7.26 2.22 9.74
N PHE A 63 -8.50 2.45 9.30
CA PHE A 63 -9.18 3.73 9.53
C PHE A 63 -9.42 4.00 11.02
N TYR A 64 -9.88 3.00 11.78
CA TYR A 64 -10.03 3.15 13.23
C TYR A 64 -8.68 3.41 13.93
N SER A 65 -7.60 2.78 13.49
CA SER A 65 -6.26 3.05 14.01
C SER A 65 -5.83 4.50 13.77
N ILE A 66 -6.03 5.04 12.57
CA ILE A 66 -5.71 6.45 12.26
C ILE A 66 -6.53 7.40 13.15
N ILE A 67 -7.84 7.16 13.28
CA ILE A 67 -8.73 7.96 14.13
C ILE A 67 -8.26 7.93 15.59
N LEU A 68 -7.93 6.74 16.11
CA LEU A 68 -7.45 6.56 17.48
C LEU A 68 -6.15 7.33 17.73
N LEU A 69 -5.14 7.13 16.87
CA LEU A 69 -3.83 7.78 17.00
C LEU A 69 -3.95 9.30 16.90
N ARG A 70 -4.83 9.79 16.02
CA ARG A 70 -5.11 11.21 15.88
C ARG A 70 -5.82 11.78 17.10
N GLY A 71 -6.84 11.09 17.61
CA GLY A 71 -7.61 11.50 18.79
C GLY A 71 -6.78 11.53 20.08
N LEU A 72 -5.74 10.70 20.16
CA LEU A 72 -4.79 10.69 21.27
C LEU A 72 -3.64 11.70 21.12
N GLY A 73 -3.58 12.45 20.02
CA GLY A 73 -2.50 13.41 19.74
C GLY A 73 -1.17 12.76 19.39
N ILE A 74 -1.14 11.46 19.08
CA ILE A 74 0.07 10.74 18.66
C ILE A 74 0.41 11.08 17.21
N LEU A 75 -0.61 11.14 16.35
CA LEU A 75 -0.47 11.56 14.96
C LEU A 75 -0.85 13.04 14.87
N LEU A 76 0.11 13.90 14.56
CA LEU A 76 -0.07 15.36 14.48
C LEU A 76 -0.63 15.78 13.10
N PRO A 77 -1.20 16.99 12.95
CA PRO A 77 -1.65 17.45 11.63
C PRO A 77 -0.51 17.45 10.61
N ASP A 78 0.68 17.89 11.01
CA ASP A 78 1.86 17.96 10.15
C ASP A 78 2.28 16.58 9.64
N ASP A 79 2.11 15.53 10.44
CA ASP A 79 2.41 14.14 10.02
C ASP A 79 1.45 13.68 8.91
N ILE A 80 0.17 14.06 9.01
CA ILE A 80 -0.83 13.79 7.96
C ILE A 80 -0.48 14.53 6.67
N ASP A 81 0.01 15.76 6.76
CA ASP A 81 0.43 16.55 5.60
C ASP A 81 1.64 15.89 4.90
N VAL A 82 2.61 15.38 5.67
CA VAL A 82 3.75 14.62 5.13
C VAL A 82 3.27 13.36 4.42
N ILE A 83 2.37 12.58 5.04
CA ILE A 83 1.79 11.37 4.44
C ILE A 83 1.03 11.71 3.14
N SER A 84 0.29 12.81 3.12
CA SER A 84 -0.49 13.23 1.96
C SER A 84 0.42 13.61 0.77
N LYS A 85 1.46 14.40 1.04
CA LYS A 85 2.48 14.77 0.03
C LYS A 85 3.23 13.55 -0.51
N LEU A 86 3.60 12.61 0.36
CA LEU A 86 4.21 11.35 -0.04
C LEU A 86 3.29 10.50 -0.93
N SER A 87 1.99 10.46 -0.60
CA SER A 87 1.00 9.70 -1.37
C SER A 87 0.82 10.26 -2.78
N GLU A 88 0.80 11.59 -2.93
CA GLU A 88 0.74 12.26 -4.23
C GLU A 88 1.99 11.94 -5.08
N GLN A 89 3.18 11.94 -4.47
CA GLN A 89 4.41 11.54 -5.15
C GLN A 89 4.38 10.09 -5.62
N ILE A 90 3.84 9.16 -4.83
CA ILE A 90 3.70 7.75 -5.22
C ILE A 90 2.77 7.60 -6.42
N SER A 91 1.68 8.35 -6.50
CA SER A 91 0.79 8.34 -7.67
C SER A 91 1.52 8.76 -8.95
N VAL A 92 2.36 9.80 -8.90
CA VAL A 92 3.18 10.24 -10.04
C VAL A 92 4.25 9.19 -10.40
N ILE A 93 4.85 8.55 -9.41
CA ILE A 93 5.83 7.48 -9.59
C ILE A 93 5.20 6.25 -10.26
N ASN A 94 3.97 5.90 -9.91
CA ASN A 94 3.26 4.78 -10.50
C ASN A 94 2.95 4.96 -12.00
N GLU A 95 2.91 6.21 -12.46
CA GLU A 95 2.62 6.58 -13.85
C GLU A 95 3.89 6.87 -14.68
N SER A 96 5.08 6.87 -14.07
CA SER A 96 6.34 7.24 -14.73
C SER A 96 7.33 6.07 -14.84
N ASP A 97 8.04 6.02 -15.97
CA ASP A 97 9.16 5.10 -16.18
C ASP A 97 10.37 5.58 -15.36
N ILE A 98 10.53 5.01 -14.16
CA ILE A 98 11.69 5.28 -13.31
C ILE A 98 12.80 4.30 -13.66
N PHE A 99 13.99 4.84 -13.93
CA PHE A 99 15.18 4.03 -14.12
C PHE A 99 15.45 3.16 -12.87
N PRO A 100 15.68 1.84 -13.03
CA PRO A 100 15.86 0.91 -11.91
C PRO A 100 16.88 1.38 -10.86
N GLU A 101 17.93 2.08 -11.29
CA GLU A 101 19.00 2.60 -10.45
C GLU A 101 18.55 3.69 -9.47
N ARG A 102 17.42 4.36 -9.75
CA ARG A 102 16.85 5.42 -8.90
C ARG A 102 15.76 4.94 -7.96
N GLU A 103 15.27 3.71 -8.13
CA GLU A 103 14.17 3.17 -7.30
C GLU A 103 14.56 3.07 -5.82
N ASP A 104 15.81 2.70 -5.53
CA ASP A 104 16.31 2.61 -4.15
C ASP A 104 16.44 4.00 -3.51
N GLU A 105 16.84 5.02 -4.28
CA GLU A 105 16.89 6.40 -3.79
C GLU A 105 15.50 6.91 -3.42
N VAL A 106 14.50 6.65 -4.27
CA VAL A 106 13.09 7.00 -4.03
C VAL A 106 12.59 6.34 -2.74
N ILE A 107 12.82 5.03 -2.57
CA ILE A 107 12.39 4.30 -1.38
C ILE A 107 13.10 4.81 -0.12
N ASN A 108 14.38 5.15 -0.20
CA ASN A 108 15.13 5.70 0.92
C ASN A 108 14.59 7.07 1.36
N VAL A 109 14.19 7.93 0.40
CA VAL A 109 13.56 9.22 0.71
C VAL A 109 12.21 9.02 1.40
N ILE A 110 11.37 8.12 0.88
CA ILE A 110 10.07 7.77 1.49
C ILE A 110 10.30 7.26 2.92
N GLU A 111 11.24 6.34 3.12
CA GLU A 111 11.53 5.77 4.44
C GLU A 111 12.02 6.83 5.43
N LYS A 112 12.88 7.74 4.99
CA LYS A 112 13.35 8.84 5.84
C LYS A 112 12.21 9.75 6.29
N LEU A 113 11.31 10.12 5.37
CA LEU A 113 10.19 11.00 5.66
C LEU A 113 9.16 10.33 6.58
N ILE A 114 8.84 9.04 6.35
CA ILE A 114 7.96 8.28 7.24
C ILE A 114 8.55 8.20 8.65
N ARG A 115 9.85 7.92 8.79
CA ARG A 115 10.52 7.86 10.10
C ARG A 115 10.49 9.22 10.80
N GLN A 116 10.71 10.32 10.08
CA GLN A 116 10.61 11.66 10.65
C GLN A 116 9.19 11.98 11.16
N ALA A 117 8.15 11.65 10.39
CA ALA A 117 6.75 11.79 10.80
C ALA A 117 6.32 10.79 11.88
N SER A 118 7.12 9.75 12.12
CA SER A 118 6.89 8.74 13.17
C SER A 118 7.85 8.88 14.34
N ASN A 119 8.61 9.97 14.41
CA ASN A 119 9.57 10.19 15.50
C ASN A 119 8.79 10.40 16.80
N MET A 120 8.84 9.38 17.65
CA MET A 120 8.51 9.43 19.07
C MET A 120 9.68 10.00 19.87
#